data_AF-V8NGB7-F1
#
_entry.id   AF-V8NGB7-F1
#
_cell.length_a   1.000
_cell.length_b   1.000
_cell.length_c   1.000
_cell.angle_alpha   90.00
_cell.angle_beta   90.00
_cell.angle_gamma   90.00
#
_symmetry.space_group_name_H-M   'P 1'
#
loop_
_entity.id
_entity.type
_entity.pdbx_description
1 polymer ?
#
loop_
_entity_poly.entity_id
_entity_poly.type
_entity_poly.pdbx_seq_one_letter_code
_entity_poly.pdbx_strand_id
1 'polypeptide(L)'
;LQLLRDNRSERGHKKNNSVKTASRQTSVHLGSLCMGDIKRRRKAAPLPGPTGFVGENAQPISDSNVGNRMLQSMGWTPGTGLGPDGKGIAEPIRAIQRPKGLGLGFS
;
A
#
# COMPACT_ATOMS: atom_id res chain seq x y z
N LEU A 1 -41.21 -14.16 8.02
CA LEU A 1 -39.75 -13.99 8.23
C LEU A 1 -39.14 -13.59 6.91
N GLN A 2 -38.80 -12.30 6.80
CA GLN A 2 -38.30 -11.63 5.60
C GLN A 2 -36.88 -12.12 5.29
N LEU A 3 -36.68 -12.81 4.16
CA LEU A 3 -35.34 -13.00 3.60
C LEU A 3 -35.10 -11.92 2.54
N LEU A 4 -34.22 -11.00 2.95
CA LEU A 4 -33.57 -9.93 2.21
C LEU A 4 -32.81 -10.49 1.01
N ARG A 5 -33.13 -10.04 -0.20
CA ARG A 5 -32.26 -10.22 -1.37
C ARG A 5 -32.36 -9.05 -2.35
N ASP A 6 -31.30 -8.25 -2.27
CA ASP A 6 -30.58 -7.55 -3.33
C ASP A 6 -31.30 -6.50 -4.21
N ASN A 7 -31.14 -5.24 -3.78
CA ASN A 7 -31.14 -4.06 -4.66
C ASN A 7 -29.70 -3.78 -5.13
N ARG A 8 -29.35 -4.16 -6.36
CA ARG A 8 -28.12 -3.66 -7.01
C ARG A 8 -28.45 -3.16 -8.40
N SER A 9 -28.70 -1.85 -8.46
CA SER A 9 -28.86 -1.07 -9.68
C SER A 9 -27.53 -1.01 -10.43
N GLU A 10 -27.41 -1.75 -11.54
CA GLU A 10 -26.25 -1.68 -12.42
C GLU A 10 -26.39 -0.48 -13.37
N ARG A 11 -25.36 0.35 -13.33
CA ARG A 11 -25.28 1.70 -13.88
C ARG A 11 -25.10 1.65 -15.39
N GLY A 12 -26.05 2.25 -16.11
CA GLY A 12 -26.00 2.36 -17.57
C GLY A 12 -24.72 3.06 -18.08
N HIS A 13 -24.06 2.41 -19.02
CA HIS A 13 -22.94 2.96 -19.79
C HIS A 13 -23.41 4.09 -20.72
N LYS A 14 -23.14 5.34 -20.37
CA LYS A 14 -23.39 6.50 -21.26
C LYS A 14 -22.15 6.77 -22.12
N LYS A 15 -22.19 6.28 -23.37
CA LYS A 15 -21.24 6.67 -24.43
C LYS A 15 -21.64 8.05 -24.95
N ASN A 16 -20.85 9.09 -24.65
CA ASN A 16 -21.01 10.38 -25.30
C ASN A 16 -19.98 10.47 -26.44
N ASN A 17 -20.47 10.24 -27.65
CA ASN A 17 -19.80 10.64 -28.88
C ASN A 17 -20.21 12.10 -29.17
N SER A 18 -19.26 13.02 -29.31
CA SER A 18 -19.54 14.32 -29.93
C SER A 18 -18.36 14.74 -30.78
N VAL A 19 -18.41 14.30 -32.02
CA VAL A 19 -17.69 14.90 -33.13
C VAL A 19 -18.34 16.26 -33.44
N LYS A 20 -17.65 17.37 -33.19
CA LYS A 20 -17.94 18.64 -33.87
C LYS A 20 -16.65 19.41 -34.21
N THR A 21 -16.28 19.20 -35.48
CA THR A 21 -15.87 20.18 -36.50
C THR A 21 -14.72 21.15 -36.19
N ALA A 22 -13.68 21.03 -37.03
CA ALA A 22 -12.60 21.98 -37.20
C ALA A 22 -13.11 23.40 -37.48
N SER A 23 -12.77 24.33 -36.60
CA SER A 23 -12.83 25.76 -36.88
C SER A 23 -11.46 26.22 -37.35
N ARG A 24 -11.38 26.64 -38.61
CA ARG A 24 -10.19 27.28 -39.19
C ARG A 24 -9.97 28.63 -38.48
N GLN A 25 -8.93 28.73 -37.67
CA GLN A 25 -8.48 30.00 -37.10
C GLN A 25 -7.85 30.85 -38.20
N THR A 26 -8.56 31.90 -38.61
CA THR A 26 -7.96 33.07 -39.24
C THR A 26 -7.53 34.05 -38.14
N SER A 27 -6.57 34.91 -38.46
CA SER A 27 -6.11 36.05 -37.68
C SER A 27 -4.90 35.83 -36.78
N VAL A 28 -3.78 36.33 -37.31
CA VAL A 28 -2.53 36.72 -36.67
C VAL A 28 -2.74 37.38 -35.29
N HIS A 29 -2.60 36.62 -34.21
CA HIS A 29 -2.37 37.20 -32.88
C HIS A 29 -1.04 36.68 -32.33
N LEU A 30 -0.03 37.54 -32.43
CA LEU A 30 1.26 37.41 -31.79
C LEU A 30 1.05 37.50 -30.26
N GLY A 31 1.03 36.36 -29.59
CA GLY A 31 0.72 36.35 -28.15
C GLY A 31 0.74 34.96 -27.55
N SER A 32 1.93 34.36 -27.49
CA SER A 32 2.25 33.24 -26.62
C SER A 32 1.83 33.56 -25.19
N LEU A 33 0.73 32.98 -24.73
CA LEU A 33 0.58 32.62 -23.33
C LEU A 33 -0.04 31.23 -23.29
N CYS A 34 0.85 30.24 -23.25
CA CYS A 34 0.60 28.91 -22.71
C CYS A 34 0.13 29.04 -21.24
N MET A 35 -1.06 29.59 -21.02
CA MET A 35 -1.77 29.55 -19.75
C MET A 35 -2.48 28.20 -19.66
N GLY A 36 -1.67 27.14 -19.74
CA GLY A 36 -2.08 25.75 -19.65
C GLY A 36 -1.47 25.04 -18.44
N ASP A 37 -0.81 25.76 -17.53
CA ASP A 37 -0.37 25.19 -16.26
C ASP A 37 -1.44 25.44 -15.20
N ILE A 38 -2.55 24.70 -15.29
CA ILE A 38 -3.23 24.27 -14.06
C ILE A 38 -2.21 23.37 -13.37
N LYS A 39 -1.35 24.00 -12.58
CA LYS A 39 -0.48 23.40 -11.59
C LYS A 39 -1.35 22.39 -10.88
N ARG A 40 -1.27 21.10 -11.26
CA ARG A 40 -1.82 19.99 -10.50
C ARG A 40 -1.33 20.27 -9.10
N ARG A 41 -2.20 20.78 -8.24
CA ARG A 41 -1.90 21.12 -6.86
C ARG A 41 -1.35 19.83 -6.31
N ARG A 42 -0.02 19.72 -6.23
CA ARG A 42 0.63 18.51 -5.75
C ARG A 42 0.10 18.41 -4.34
N LYS A 43 -0.80 17.47 -4.12
CA LYS A 43 -1.24 17.12 -2.79
C LYS A 43 0.05 16.88 -2.02
N ALA A 44 0.31 17.69 -0.99
CA ALA A 44 1.56 17.63 -0.24
C ALA A 44 1.86 16.16 0.04
N ALA A 45 3.12 15.74 -0.18
CA ALA A 45 3.50 14.36 0.08
C ALA A 45 3.09 14.02 1.52
N PRO A 46 2.43 12.88 1.76
CA PRO A 46 2.11 12.46 3.11
C PRO A 46 3.37 12.55 3.98
N LEU A 47 3.22 13.08 5.20
CA LEU A 47 4.33 13.18 6.14
C LEU A 47 5.01 11.80 6.26
N PRO A 48 6.34 11.76 6.36
CA PRO A 48 7.06 10.51 6.54
C PRO A 48 6.49 9.80 7.77
N GLY A 49 6.05 8.56 7.58
CA GLY A 49 5.60 7.70 8.67
C GLY A 49 6.75 7.40 9.63
N PRO A 50 6.46 6.83 10.81
CA PRO A 50 7.48 6.50 11.78
C PRO A 50 8.56 5.61 11.15
N THR A 51 9.81 6.04 11.32
CA THR A 51 11.02 5.29 10.99
C THR A 51 11.40 4.43 12.18
N GLY A 52 11.69 3.16 11.96
CA GLY A 52 12.12 2.26 13.04
C GLY A 52 12.05 0.79 12.63
N PHE A 53 12.38 -0.10 13.56
CA PHE A 53 12.21 -1.53 13.31
C PHE A 53 10.73 -1.92 13.36
N VAL A 54 10.31 -2.71 12.38
CA VAL A 54 8.95 -3.25 12.35
C VAL A 54 8.76 -4.18 13.55
N GLY A 55 7.74 -3.94 14.36
CA GLY A 55 7.39 -4.79 15.49
C GLY A 55 8.26 -4.63 16.75
N GLU A 56 9.13 -3.62 16.82
CA GLU A 56 10.06 -3.41 17.95
C GLU A 56 9.37 -3.31 19.32
N ASN A 57 8.17 -2.74 19.35
CA ASN A 57 7.37 -2.57 20.58
C ASN A 57 6.25 -3.63 20.71
N ALA A 58 6.30 -4.70 19.92
CA ALA A 58 5.33 -5.78 20.01
C ALA A 58 5.56 -6.59 21.30
N GLN A 59 4.46 -6.94 21.97
CA GLN A 59 4.53 -7.85 23.11
C GLN A 59 4.90 -9.28 22.63
N PRO A 60 5.58 -10.07 23.46
CA PRO A 60 5.85 -11.47 23.16
C PRO A 60 4.58 -12.25 22.84
N ILE A 61 4.70 -13.24 21.96
CA ILE A 61 3.57 -14.15 21.63
C ILE A 61 3.31 -15.04 22.85
N SER A 62 2.04 -15.16 23.26
CA SER A 62 1.65 -16.01 24.38
C SER A 62 1.76 -17.51 24.06
N ASP A 63 1.92 -18.33 25.09
CA ASP A 63 1.93 -19.79 24.97
C ASP A 63 0.57 -20.38 24.59
N SER A 64 -0.51 -19.64 24.84
CA SER A 64 -1.86 -20.01 24.40
C SER A 64 -2.10 -19.82 22.90
N ASN A 65 -1.16 -19.16 22.18
CA ASN A 65 -1.28 -18.95 20.75
C ASN A 65 -1.33 -20.29 20.00
N VAL A 66 -2.27 -20.41 19.06
CA VAL A 66 -2.49 -21.65 18.29
C VAL A 66 -1.23 -22.08 17.53
N GLY A 67 -0.50 -21.14 16.93
CA GLY A 67 0.75 -21.43 16.23
C GLY A 67 1.87 -21.89 17.16
N ASN A 68 2.00 -21.27 18.34
CA ASN A 68 2.97 -21.69 19.36
C ASN A 68 2.71 -23.13 19.80
N ARG A 69 1.45 -23.46 20.15
CA ARG A 69 1.04 -24.82 20.50
C ARG A 69 1.29 -25.83 19.38
N MET A 70 1.01 -25.46 18.13
CA MET A 70 1.25 -26.32 16.97
C MET A 70 2.74 -26.64 16.82
N LEU A 71 3.63 -25.66 16.94
CA LEU A 71 5.07 -25.87 16.84
C LEU A 71 5.56 -26.79 17.97
N GLN A 72 5.12 -26.56 19.20
CA GLN A 72 5.46 -27.42 20.33
C GLN A 72 5.02 -28.87 20.14
N SER A 73 3.79 -29.09 19.65
CA SER A 73 3.29 -30.44 19.32
C SER A 73 4.12 -31.15 18.23
N MET A 74 4.79 -30.39 17.37
CA MET A 74 5.71 -30.91 16.34
C MET A 74 7.14 -31.10 16.85
N GLY A 75 7.38 -30.92 18.16
CA GLY A 75 8.68 -31.12 18.81
C GLY A 75 9.58 -29.88 18.84
N TRP A 76 9.09 -28.71 18.38
CA TRP A 76 9.84 -27.46 18.53
C TRP A 76 9.81 -26.97 19.98
N THR A 77 10.94 -26.47 20.49
CA THR A 77 11.05 -25.92 21.84
C THR A 77 11.14 -24.38 21.77
N PRO A 78 10.35 -23.63 22.56
CA PRO A 78 10.44 -22.17 22.59
C PRO A 78 11.87 -21.67 22.81
N GLY A 79 12.28 -20.67 22.04
CA GLY A 79 13.63 -20.10 22.07
C GLY A 79 14.68 -20.87 21.27
N THR A 80 14.35 -22.05 20.71
CA THR A 80 15.27 -22.80 19.83
C THR A 80 15.04 -22.47 18.36
N GLY A 81 16.10 -22.58 17.55
CA GLY A 81 15.98 -22.48 16.10
C GLY A 81 15.23 -23.67 15.51
N LEU A 82 14.66 -23.49 14.32
CA LEU A 82 14.04 -24.58 13.56
C LEU A 82 15.08 -25.44 12.81
N GLY A 83 14.66 -26.61 12.34
CA GLY A 83 15.47 -27.54 11.56
C GLY A 83 15.97 -28.76 12.35
N PRO A 84 16.59 -29.75 11.69
CA PRO A 84 16.96 -31.03 12.30
C PRO A 84 17.86 -30.89 13.53
N ASP A 85 18.81 -29.96 13.46
CA ASP A 85 19.78 -29.70 14.54
C ASP A 85 19.36 -28.53 15.45
N GLY A 86 18.19 -27.92 15.21
CA GLY A 86 17.73 -26.72 15.95
C GLY A 86 18.58 -25.46 15.75
N LYS A 87 19.45 -25.43 14.73
CA LYS A 87 20.39 -24.33 14.45
C LYS A 87 19.85 -23.26 13.49
N GLY A 88 18.58 -23.34 13.13
CA GLY A 88 17.92 -22.27 12.39
C GLY A 88 17.92 -20.94 13.15
N ILE A 89 17.54 -19.86 12.47
CA ILE A 89 17.47 -18.55 13.08
C ILE A 89 16.36 -18.57 14.15
N ALA A 90 16.73 -18.42 15.42
CA ALA A 90 15.79 -18.38 16.55
C ALA A 90 15.15 -17.00 16.73
N GLU A 91 15.92 -15.93 16.51
CA GLU A 91 15.46 -14.55 16.66
C GLU A 91 14.92 -13.97 15.35
N PRO A 92 13.79 -13.25 15.36
CA PRO A 92 13.25 -12.64 14.14
C PRO A 92 14.24 -11.71 13.44
N ILE A 93 14.29 -11.77 12.11
CA ILE A 93 15.10 -10.84 11.32
C ILE A 93 14.51 -9.43 11.44
N ARG A 94 15.33 -8.49 11.90
CA ARG A 94 14.92 -7.09 12.06
C ARG A 94 14.79 -6.40 10.71
N ALA A 95 13.63 -5.79 10.46
CA ALA A 95 13.35 -5.01 9.26
C ALA A 95 13.17 -3.53 9.61
N ILE A 96 13.88 -2.63 8.93
CA ILE A 96 13.75 -1.17 9.12
C ILE A 96 12.69 -0.63 8.16
N GLN A 97 11.68 0.05 8.70
CA GLN A 97 10.70 0.78 7.92
C GLN A 97 11.34 2.05 7.33
N ARG A 98 11.41 2.11 6.00
CA ARG A 98 11.89 3.31 5.29
C ARG A 98 10.80 4.38 5.21
N PRO A 99 11.14 5.67 5.30
CA PRO A 99 10.21 6.74 4.98
C PRO A 99 9.68 6.61 3.55
N LYS A 100 8.39 6.90 3.37
CA LYS A 100 7.76 6.89 2.05
C LYS A 100 8.38 7.97 1.15
N GLY A 101 8.54 7.67 -0.13
CA GLY A 101 8.98 8.64 -1.14
C GLY A 101 10.49 8.84 -1.27
N LEU A 102 11.30 8.07 -0.54
CA LEU A 102 12.76 8.11 -0.65
C LEU A 102 13.29 6.97 -1.54
N GLY A 103 14.21 7.30 -2.45
CA GLY A 103 14.89 6.33 -3.32
C GLY A 103 15.75 5.35 -2.54
N LEU A 104 16.10 4.21 -3.13
CA LEU A 104 17.07 3.27 -2.54
C LEU A 104 18.44 3.97 -2.37
N GLY A 105 19.15 3.69 -1.27
CA GLY A 105 20.46 4.31 -0.98
C GLY A 105 20.43 5.65 -0.24
N PHE A 106 19.24 6.22 0.04
CA PHE A 106 19.14 7.34 0.99
C PHE A 106 19.48 6.82 2.41
N SER A 107 20.60 7.30 2.97
CA SER A 107 21.14 7.00 4.31
C SER A 107 21.22 8.26 5.16
#